data_AF-Q0CDI3-F1
#
_entry.id   AF-Q0CDI3-F1
#
_cell.length_a   1.000
_cell.length_b   1.000
_cell.length_c   1.000
_cell.angle_alpha   90.00
_cell.angle_beta   90.00
_cell.angle_gamma   90.00
#
_symmetry.space_group_name_H-M   'P 1'
#
loop_
_entity.id
_entity.type
_entity.pdbx_description
1 polymer ?
#
loop_
_entity_poly.entity_id
_entity_poly.type
_entity_poly.pdbx_seq_one_letter_code
_entity_poly.pdbx_strand_id
1 'polypeptide(L)'
;MSNLMLNLPGCVATCGGGASFYEDIGPRLSTWLIPILLLIGNAHMARLGPEKYLVILHILGDPIDSLWSLLTKAELWSRCYAAARTYNPPRPQEETESYERRILDIGTVYAAIEELVGSGADRFRAHFEQLVREKRPDMSTEQFYHVTKEAANELSDSRSVELRRAGLAVVSYLYHVVAAFVDVIGGKSSSPPGGRIGTSLLISWLIPLVLVSNALGGYTSRRTCLRIMERYVKTVTGHSVEDLRRFSADKKSLHFLVGRRTAAVTDFYAAQQWSGAVYCYQPRKRLGFRGGSRDNSPWLLLVLASLPVLVATGVAVAEIVVTPTTGFGCRSVMLLAMFALWVASAFVTWATMRWSGCPLC
;
A
#
# COMPACT_ATOMS: atom_id res chain seq x y z
N MET A 1 -43.65 2.68 18.41
CA MET A 1 -42.18 2.52 18.49
C MET A 1 -41.89 1.16 19.12
N SER A 2 -41.84 0.11 18.31
CA SER A 2 -41.41 -1.22 18.76
C SER A 2 -39.89 -1.24 18.80
N ASN A 3 -39.32 -1.43 19.99
CA ASN A 3 -37.89 -1.66 20.17
C ASN A 3 -37.43 -2.75 19.21
N LEU A 4 -36.48 -2.44 18.32
CA LEU A 4 -35.73 -3.41 17.53
C LEU A 4 -35.00 -4.34 18.51
N MET A 5 -35.68 -5.38 18.98
CA MET A 5 -35.02 -6.41 19.74
C MET A 5 -34.14 -7.20 18.76
N LEU A 6 -32.83 -7.12 18.96
CA LEU A 6 -31.82 -7.96 18.31
C LEU A 6 -31.97 -9.42 18.79
N ASN A 7 -33.13 -10.02 18.55
CA ASN A 7 -33.44 -11.40 18.86
C ASN A 7 -33.99 -12.10 17.60
N LEU A 8 -33.83 -13.43 17.55
CA LEU A 8 -34.27 -14.24 16.41
C LEU A 8 -35.75 -14.02 16.06
N PRO A 9 -36.70 -13.90 17.03
CA PRO A 9 -38.09 -13.58 16.71
C PRO A 9 -38.28 -12.24 16.00
N GLY A 10 -37.56 -11.19 16.41
CA GLY A 10 -37.62 -9.87 15.77
C GLY A 10 -37.05 -9.90 14.34
N CYS A 11 -35.96 -10.64 14.13
CA CYS A 11 -35.40 -10.85 12.80
C CYS A 11 -36.35 -11.62 11.88
N VAL A 12 -36.95 -12.72 12.35
CA VAL A 12 -37.90 -13.52 11.57
C VAL A 12 -39.18 -12.71 11.26
N ALA A 13 -39.66 -11.91 12.21
CA ALA A 13 -40.80 -11.03 11.99
C ALA A 13 -40.52 -9.94 10.93
N THR A 14 -39.28 -9.47 10.83
CA THR A 14 -38.89 -8.37 9.93
C THR A 14 -38.41 -8.86 8.56
N CYS A 15 -37.70 -9.99 8.52
CA CYS A 15 -37.00 -10.49 7.34
C CYS A 15 -37.60 -11.81 6.78
N GLY A 16 -38.57 -12.40 7.47
CA GLY A 16 -39.15 -13.69 7.11
C GLY A 16 -38.32 -14.90 7.59
N GLY A 17 -38.93 -16.08 7.54
CA GLY A 17 -38.31 -17.36 7.90
C GLY A 17 -37.85 -18.12 6.67
N GLY A 18 -36.74 -17.73 6.05
CA GLY A 18 -36.18 -18.46 4.91
C GLY A 18 -35.01 -17.76 4.24
N ALA A 19 -34.25 -18.50 3.42
CA ALA A 19 -33.24 -17.96 2.53
C ALA A 19 -33.83 -17.92 1.11
N SER A 20 -33.99 -16.73 0.54
CA SER A 20 -34.40 -16.54 -0.85
C SER A 20 -33.38 -15.68 -1.59
N PHE A 21 -33.33 -15.82 -2.92
CA PHE A 21 -32.55 -14.90 -3.75
C PHE A 21 -33.23 -13.53 -3.78
N TYR A 22 -32.42 -12.49 -3.78
CA TYR A 22 -32.90 -11.14 -4.02
C TYR A 22 -33.42 -11.03 -5.45
N GLU A 23 -34.69 -10.64 -5.61
CA GLU A 23 -35.30 -10.40 -6.93
C GLU A 23 -34.53 -9.32 -7.72
N ASP A 24 -33.80 -8.44 -7.03
CA ASP A 24 -32.98 -7.37 -7.58
C ASP A 24 -31.47 -7.69 -7.60
N ILE A 25 -31.10 -8.96 -7.73
CA ILE A 25 -29.69 -9.38 -7.79
C ILE A 25 -28.91 -8.69 -8.92
N GLY A 26 -29.51 -8.53 -10.11
CA GLY A 26 -28.86 -7.89 -11.27
C GLY A 26 -28.43 -6.45 -10.97
N PRO A 27 -29.36 -5.56 -10.60
CA PRO A 27 -29.03 -4.20 -10.16
C PRO A 27 -28.01 -4.15 -9.02
N ARG A 28 -28.05 -5.09 -8.05
CA ARG A 28 -27.05 -5.16 -6.97
C ARG A 28 -25.64 -5.46 -7.48
N LEU A 29 -25.52 -6.37 -8.44
CA LEU A 29 -24.23 -6.70 -9.04
C LEU A 29 -23.67 -5.51 -9.84
N SER A 30 -24.49 -4.85 -10.65
CA SER A 30 -24.06 -3.75 -11.51
C SER A 30 -23.75 -2.46 -10.74
N THR A 31 -24.56 -2.09 -9.75
CA THR A 31 -24.39 -0.85 -9.00
C THR A 31 -23.32 -0.93 -7.91
N TRP A 32 -23.00 -2.12 -7.42
CA TRP A 32 -22.13 -2.26 -6.25
C TRP A 32 -20.95 -3.20 -6.48
N LEU A 33 -21.20 -4.47 -6.80
CA LEU A 33 -20.15 -5.46 -6.86
C LEU A 33 -19.15 -5.13 -7.98
N ILE A 34 -19.63 -4.82 -9.19
CA ILE A 34 -18.78 -4.52 -10.33
C ILE A 34 -17.88 -3.29 -10.04
N PRO A 35 -18.40 -2.14 -9.58
CA PRO A 35 -17.55 -0.99 -9.22
C PRO A 35 -16.50 -1.29 -8.16
N ILE A 36 -16.86 -2.07 -7.12
CA ILE A 36 -15.91 -2.47 -6.07
C ILE A 36 -14.82 -3.37 -6.66
N LEU A 37 -15.18 -4.37 -7.47
CA LEU A 37 -14.21 -5.25 -8.14
C LEU A 37 -13.32 -4.46 -9.10
N LEU A 38 -13.86 -3.43 -9.78
CA LEU A 38 -13.09 -2.53 -10.63
C LEU A 38 -12.09 -1.71 -9.81
N LEU A 39 -12.48 -1.18 -8.64
CA LEU A 39 -11.55 -0.48 -7.74
C LEU A 39 -10.44 -1.41 -7.25
N ILE A 40 -10.80 -2.60 -6.75
CA ILE A 40 -9.84 -3.60 -6.29
C ILE A 40 -8.88 -3.99 -7.42
N GLY A 41 -9.40 -4.27 -8.62
CA GLY A 41 -8.59 -4.61 -9.79
C GLY A 41 -7.67 -3.48 -10.26
N ASN A 42 -7.99 -2.23 -9.89
CA ASN A 42 -7.15 -1.07 -10.16
C ASN A 42 -6.20 -0.72 -9.02
N ALA A 43 -6.27 -1.36 -7.85
CA ALA A 43 -5.23 -1.22 -6.84
C ALA A 43 -3.90 -1.73 -7.42
N HIS A 44 -2.83 -0.96 -7.22
CA HIS A 44 -1.53 -1.35 -7.78
C HIS A 44 -1.03 -2.64 -7.11
N MET A 45 -0.93 -3.71 -7.87
CA MET A 45 -0.45 -5.02 -7.44
C MET A 45 0.73 -5.45 -8.31
N ALA A 46 1.70 -6.16 -7.72
CA ALA A 46 2.80 -6.72 -8.49
C ALA A 46 2.28 -7.74 -9.54
N ARG A 47 2.92 -7.79 -10.72
CA ARG A 47 2.48 -8.64 -11.84
C ARG A 47 2.82 -10.12 -11.59
N LEU A 48 2.06 -10.83 -10.78
CA LEU A 48 2.38 -12.22 -10.42
C LEU A 48 1.11 -13.07 -10.23
N GLY A 49 1.05 -14.17 -10.98
CA GLY A 49 0.27 -15.40 -10.79
C GLY A 49 -1.09 -15.34 -10.06
N PRO A 50 -1.60 -16.47 -9.55
CA PRO A 50 -2.76 -16.49 -8.67
C PRO A 50 -2.46 -15.95 -7.24
N GLU A 51 -1.19 -15.83 -6.85
CA GLU A 51 -0.78 -15.42 -5.50
C GLU A 51 -1.23 -13.99 -5.15
N LYS A 52 -1.42 -13.13 -6.16
CA LYS A 52 -1.98 -11.76 -6.01
C LYS A 52 -3.33 -11.75 -5.31
N TYR A 53 -4.10 -12.83 -5.35
CA TYR A 53 -5.39 -12.90 -4.65
C TYR A 53 -5.21 -12.84 -3.13
N LEU A 54 -4.07 -13.29 -2.58
CA LEU A 54 -3.76 -13.12 -1.16
C LEU A 54 -3.58 -11.65 -0.79
N VAL A 55 -3.07 -10.82 -1.70
CA VAL A 55 -2.96 -9.37 -1.50
C VAL A 55 -4.33 -8.71 -1.42
N ILE A 56 -5.28 -9.17 -2.25
CA ILE A 56 -6.67 -8.69 -2.19
C ILE A 56 -7.29 -9.08 -0.84
N LEU A 57 -7.05 -10.30 -0.34
CA LEU A 57 -7.52 -10.73 0.97
C LEU A 57 -6.92 -9.87 2.10
N HIS A 58 -5.63 -9.52 2.03
CA HIS A 58 -5.01 -8.62 3.01
C HIS A 58 -5.58 -7.20 2.93
N ILE A 59 -5.77 -6.65 1.73
CA ILE A 59 -6.35 -5.31 1.54
C ILE A 59 -7.76 -5.24 2.15
N LEU A 60 -8.59 -6.28 1.94
CA LEU A 60 -9.96 -6.33 2.45
C LEU A 60 -10.03 -6.67 3.95
N GLY A 61 -9.10 -7.49 4.45
CA GLY A 61 -9.04 -7.93 5.85
C GLY A 61 -8.30 -6.96 6.78
N ASP A 62 -7.39 -6.15 6.25
CA ASP A 62 -6.58 -5.17 6.98
C ASP A 62 -6.32 -3.90 6.13
N PRO A 63 -7.37 -3.09 5.89
CA PRO A 63 -7.26 -1.89 5.07
C PRO A 63 -6.40 -0.80 5.73
N ILE A 64 -6.39 -0.74 7.06
CA ILE A 64 -5.61 0.25 7.84
C ILE A 64 -4.12 -0.05 7.70
N ASP A 65 -3.69 -1.31 7.91
CA ASP A 65 -2.27 -1.66 7.71
C ASP A 65 -1.84 -1.49 6.25
N SER A 66 -2.72 -1.80 5.29
CA SER A 66 -2.45 -1.62 3.87
C SER A 66 -2.19 -0.14 3.52
N LEU A 67 -3.07 0.77 3.94
CA LEU A 67 -2.88 2.22 3.79
C LEU A 67 -1.66 2.71 4.56
N TRP A 68 -1.46 2.24 5.79
CA TRP A 68 -0.33 2.65 6.62
C TRP A 68 1.01 2.23 6.00
N SER A 69 1.07 1.05 5.37
CA SER A 69 2.23 0.59 4.61
C SER A 69 2.54 1.51 3.43
N LEU A 70 1.51 1.90 2.66
CA LEU A 70 1.65 2.82 1.53
C LEU A 70 2.16 4.20 1.99
N LEU A 71 1.54 4.77 3.02
CA LEU A 71 1.95 6.06 3.57
C LEU A 71 3.35 6.02 4.17
N THR A 72 3.72 4.92 4.85
CA THR A 72 5.07 4.72 5.38
C THR A 72 6.10 4.69 4.25
N LYS A 73 5.79 4.04 3.13
CA LYS A 73 6.67 4.00 1.95
C LYS A 73 6.82 5.38 1.31
N ALA A 74 5.73 6.12 1.16
CA ALA A 74 5.74 7.50 0.68
C ALA A 74 6.67 8.39 1.53
N GLU A 75 6.53 8.29 2.85
CA GLU A 75 7.36 9.02 3.80
C GLU A 75 8.84 8.60 3.72
N LEU A 76 9.14 7.29 3.63
CA LEU A 76 10.51 6.80 3.48
C LEU A 76 11.18 7.36 2.23
N TRP A 77 10.48 7.42 1.10
CA TRP A 77 11.01 8.01 -0.12
C TRP A 77 11.22 9.52 0.00
N SER A 78 10.29 10.23 0.64
CA SER A 78 10.46 11.65 0.95
C SER A 78 11.72 11.90 1.80
N ARG A 79 11.95 11.04 2.81
CA ARG A 79 13.16 11.11 3.64
C ARG A 79 14.42 10.74 2.86
N CYS A 80 14.38 9.77 1.95
CA CYS A 80 15.52 9.46 1.07
C CYS A 80 15.92 10.66 0.22
N TYR A 81 14.95 11.37 -0.35
CA TYR A 81 15.20 12.61 -1.11
C TYR A 81 15.77 13.73 -0.23
N ALA A 82 15.19 13.95 0.96
CA ALA A 82 15.69 14.95 1.90
C ALA A 82 17.10 14.61 2.43
N ALA A 83 17.38 13.33 2.67
CA ALA A 83 18.70 12.83 3.02
C ALA A 83 19.71 13.04 1.88
N ALA A 84 19.32 12.77 0.63
CA ALA A 84 20.18 13.02 -0.53
C ALA A 84 20.60 14.51 -0.59
N ARG A 85 19.66 15.43 -0.36
CA ARG A 85 19.92 16.88 -0.29
C ARG A 85 20.85 17.28 0.87
N THR A 86 20.68 16.64 2.02
CA THR A 86 21.48 16.93 3.22
C THR A 86 22.93 16.45 3.07
N TYR A 87 23.12 15.26 2.50
CA TYR A 87 24.44 14.62 2.42
C TYR A 87 25.24 14.96 1.16
N ASN A 88 24.61 15.56 0.14
CA ASN A 88 25.27 15.90 -1.12
C ASN A 88 25.07 17.39 -1.42
N PRO A 89 25.79 18.31 -0.76
CA PRO A 89 25.59 19.74 -0.95
C PRO A 89 25.91 20.19 -2.40
N PRO A 90 25.45 21.39 -2.79
CA PRO A 90 25.79 21.99 -4.09
C PRO A 90 27.29 22.13 -4.25
N ARG A 91 27.81 21.83 -5.44
CA ARG A 91 29.23 22.07 -5.73
C ARG A 91 29.47 23.55 -6.03
N PRO A 92 30.71 24.04 -5.86
CA PRO A 92 31.07 25.37 -6.35
C PRO A 92 30.74 25.49 -7.84
N GLN A 93 30.05 26.57 -8.23
CA GLN A 93 29.63 26.86 -9.62
C GLN A 93 28.59 25.92 -10.24
N GLU A 94 27.98 25.01 -9.46
CA GLU A 94 26.89 24.18 -9.98
C GLU A 94 25.59 24.97 -10.08
N GLU A 95 24.96 24.95 -11.26
CA GLU A 95 23.65 25.55 -11.47
C GLU A 95 22.57 24.87 -10.63
N THR A 96 21.60 25.65 -10.13
CA THR A 96 20.54 25.14 -9.26
C THR A 96 19.73 24.02 -9.89
N GLU A 97 19.43 24.11 -11.19
CA GLU A 97 18.66 23.07 -11.89
C GLU A 97 19.45 21.76 -12.02
N SER A 98 20.75 21.84 -12.30
CA SER A 98 21.64 20.69 -12.36
C SER A 98 21.75 20.01 -11.00
N TYR A 99 21.90 20.82 -9.93
CA TYR A 99 21.90 20.35 -8.56
C TYR A 99 20.60 19.60 -8.20
N GLU A 100 19.43 20.18 -8.47
CA GLU A 100 18.14 19.55 -8.13
C GLU A 100 17.93 18.22 -8.87
N ARG A 101 18.33 18.13 -10.14
CA ARG A 101 18.31 16.86 -10.90
C ARG A 101 19.22 15.81 -10.27
N ARG A 102 20.47 16.19 -9.93
CA ARG A 102 21.43 15.30 -9.28
C ARG A 102 20.90 14.77 -7.94
N ILE A 103 20.26 15.61 -7.14
CA ILE A 103 19.66 15.19 -5.86
C ILE A 103 18.49 14.23 -6.07
N LEU A 104 17.66 14.45 -7.10
CA LEU A 104 16.58 13.55 -7.44
C LEU A 104 17.10 12.17 -7.87
N ASP A 105 18.17 12.13 -8.66
CA ASP A 105 18.81 10.88 -9.09
C ASP A 105 19.37 10.10 -7.89
N ILE A 106 20.13 10.77 -7.02
CA ILE A 106 20.68 10.16 -5.80
C ILE A 106 19.56 9.69 -4.86
N GLY A 107 18.53 10.51 -4.67
CA GLY A 107 17.37 10.17 -3.84
C GLY A 107 16.61 8.95 -4.35
N THR A 108 16.52 8.79 -5.67
CA THR A 108 15.93 7.61 -6.32
C THR A 108 16.75 6.35 -6.04
N VAL A 109 18.08 6.44 -6.14
CA VAL A 109 18.98 5.33 -5.78
C VAL A 109 18.89 5.01 -4.29
N TYR A 110 18.79 6.01 -3.41
CA TYR A 110 18.60 5.79 -1.97
C TYR A 110 17.31 5.04 -1.66
N ALA A 111 16.21 5.43 -2.32
CA ALA A 111 14.93 4.75 -2.19
C ALA A 111 14.98 3.30 -2.69
N ALA A 112 15.72 3.02 -3.77
CA ALA A 112 15.93 1.67 -4.26
C ALA A 112 16.76 0.81 -3.29
N ILE A 113 17.81 1.36 -2.68
CA ILE A 113 18.59 0.67 -1.65
C ILE A 113 17.70 0.39 -0.42
N GLU A 114 16.89 1.35 0.03
CA GLU A 114 15.95 1.14 1.14
C GLU A 114 14.93 0.04 0.81
N GLU A 115 14.36 0.03 -0.40
CA GLU A 115 13.36 -0.95 -0.80
C GLU A 115 13.91 -2.39 -0.85
N LEU A 116 15.20 -2.55 -1.17
CA LEU A 116 15.89 -3.84 -1.22
C LEU A 116 16.43 -4.30 0.15
N VAL A 117 17.05 -3.40 0.93
CA VAL A 117 17.67 -3.74 2.22
C VAL A 117 16.65 -3.72 3.37
N GLY A 118 15.56 -2.96 3.21
CA GLY A 118 14.50 -2.77 4.19
C GLY A 118 14.85 -1.78 5.31
N SER A 119 13.83 -1.43 6.11
CA SER A 119 13.92 -0.42 7.17
C SER A 119 14.96 -0.75 8.25
N GLY A 120 15.99 0.10 8.33
CA GLY A 120 17.00 0.15 9.39
C GLY A 120 17.70 1.51 9.31
N ALA A 121 18.11 2.05 10.46
CA ALA A 121 18.72 3.37 10.54
C ALA A 121 19.93 3.46 9.61
N ASP A 122 19.90 4.43 8.69
CA ASP A 122 20.99 4.85 7.80
C ASP A 122 21.71 3.76 7.00
N ARG A 123 21.12 2.56 6.85
CA ARG A 123 21.74 1.49 6.06
C ARG A 123 21.89 1.86 4.60
N PHE A 124 20.93 2.59 4.03
CA PHE A 124 21.01 3.07 2.65
C PHE A 124 22.21 4.01 2.45
N ARG A 125 22.44 4.90 3.43
CA ARG A 125 23.56 5.84 3.42
C ARG A 125 24.88 5.09 3.51
N ALA A 126 25.04 4.19 4.48
CA ALA A 126 26.25 3.41 4.62
C ALA A 126 26.57 2.61 3.34
N HIS A 127 25.55 2.03 2.71
CA HIS A 127 25.69 1.34 1.43
C HIS A 127 26.13 2.28 0.31
N PHE A 128 25.53 3.48 0.21
CA PHE A 128 25.90 4.44 -0.82
C PHE A 128 27.31 5.01 -0.60
N GLU A 129 27.67 5.37 0.62
CA GLU A 129 29.03 5.81 0.96
C GLU A 129 30.05 4.71 0.67
N GLN A 130 29.72 3.45 0.96
CA GLN A 130 30.56 2.31 0.61
C GLN A 130 30.72 2.19 -0.91
N LEU A 131 29.66 2.41 -1.70
CA LEU A 131 29.76 2.42 -3.17
C LEU A 131 30.64 3.55 -3.69
N VAL A 132 30.56 4.73 -3.07
CA VAL A 132 31.45 5.86 -3.42
C VAL A 132 32.90 5.54 -3.08
N ARG A 133 33.18 4.83 -1.98
CA ARG A 133 34.53 4.41 -1.57
C ARG A 133 35.10 3.28 -2.44
N GLU A 134 34.26 2.32 -2.83
CA GLU A 134 34.62 1.17 -3.67
C GLU A 134 34.58 1.49 -5.17
N LYS A 135 34.22 2.72 -5.52
CA LYS A 135 34.22 3.21 -6.89
C LYS A 135 35.59 2.94 -7.52
N ARG A 136 35.57 2.45 -8.76
CA ARG A 136 36.81 2.14 -9.48
C ARG A 136 37.74 3.35 -9.56
N PRO A 137 39.06 3.15 -9.41
CA PRO A 137 40.03 4.25 -9.39
C PRO A 137 40.11 5.03 -10.72
N ASP A 138 39.76 4.41 -11.85
CA ASP A 138 39.70 5.03 -13.18
C ASP A 138 38.44 5.88 -13.40
N MET A 139 37.42 5.75 -12.54
CA MET A 139 36.15 6.42 -12.74
C MET A 139 36.19 7.86 -12.21
N SER A 140 35.91 8.85 -13.08
CA SER A 140 35.80 10.25 -12.69
C SER A 140 34.53 10.51 -11.88
N THR A 141 34.49 11.62 -11.12
CA THR A 141 33.29 12.02 -10.36
C THR A 141 32.10 12.20 -11.30
N GLU A 142 32.29 12.84 -12.46
CA GLU A 142 31.24 13.00 -13.48
C GLU A 142 30.73 11.67 -14.01
N GLN A 143 31.61 10.72 -14.31
CA GLN A 143 31.21 9.39 -14.76
C GLN A 143 30.37 8.66 -13.71
N PHE A 144 30.71 8.80 -12.42
CA PHE A 144 29.92 8.20 -11.35
C PHE A 144 28.49 8.77 -11.29
N TYR A 145 28.35 10.09 -11.40
CA TYR A 145 27.02 10.71 -11.42
C TYR A 145 26.25 10.42 -12.70
N HIS A 146 26.92 10.27 -13.84
CA HIS A 146 26.30 9.80 -15.07
C HIS A 146 25.70 8.40 -14.91
N VAL A 147 26.47 7.45 -14.37
CA VAL A 147 26.00 6.08 -14.11
C VAL A 147 24.88 6.06 -13.04
N THR A 148 24.95 6.96 -12.06
CA THR A 148 23.89 7.14 -11.05
C THR A 148 22.60 7.65 -11.68
N LYS A 149 22.69 8.62 -12.59
CA LYS A 149 21.57 9.14 -13.37
C LYS A 149 20.95 8.06 -14.27
N GLU A 150 21.76 7.28 -14.97
CA GLU A 150 21.27 6.16 -15.80
C GLU A 150 20.51 5.14 -14.95
N ALA A 151 21.06 4.76 -13.80
CA ALA A 151 20.39 3.85 -12.88
C ALA A 151 19.09 4.46 -12.31
N ALA A 152 19.10 5.74 -11.94
CA ALA A 152 17.91 6.44 -11.45
C ALA A 152 16.80 6.52 -12.51
N ASN A 153 17.15 6.82 -13.75
CA ASN A 153 16.20 6.80 -14.87
C ASN A 153 15.67 5.39 -15.10
N GLU A 154 16.52 4.36 -15.18
CA GLU A 154 16.07 2.97 -15.38
C GLU A 154 15.17 2.50 -14.21
N LEU A 155 15.46 2.91 -12.97
CA LEU A 155 14.62 2.65 -11.80
C LEU A 155 13.27 3.38 -11.87
N SER A 156 13.26 4.64 -12.27
CA SER A 156 12.05 5.44 -12.41
C SER A 156 11.16 4.92 -13.54
N ASP A 157 11.73 4.67 -14.72
CA ASP A 157 11.03 4.18 -15.91
C ASP A 157 10.49 2.75 -15.72
N SER A 158 11.15 1.96 -14.87
CA SER A 158 10.68 0.62 -14.51
C SER A 158 9.48 0.62 -13.56
N ARG A 159 9.09 1.77 -13.00
CA ARG A 159 7.90 1.91 -12.16
C ARG A 159 6.69 2.25 -13.02
N SER A 160 5.62 1.46 -12.85
CA SER A 160 4.36 1.74 -13.54
C SER A 160 3.45 2.61 -12.68
N VAL A 161 3.11 3.79 -13.19
CA VAL A 161 2.15 4.74 -12.60
C VAL A 161 0.88 4.71 -13.44
N GLU A 162 -0.19 4.18 -12.89
CA GLU A 162 -1.47 3.98 -13.61
C GLU A 162 -2.56 4.93 -13.08
N LEU A 163 -2.18 6.16 -12.72
CA LEU A 163 -3.07 7.11 -12.04
C LEU A 163 -4.31 7.49 -12.88
N ARG A 164 -4.17 7.58 -14.22
CA ARG A 164 -5.31 7.86 -15.11
C ARG A 164 -6.34 6.75 -15.10
N ARG A 165 -5.89 5.50 -15.13
CA ARG A 165 -6.75 4.31 -15.08
C ARG A 165 -7.42 4.18 -13.71
N ALA A 166 -6.67 4.40 -12.65
CA ALA A 166 -7.18 4.48 -11.28
C ALA A 166 -8.24 5.60 -11.13
N GLY A 167 -7.98 6.78 -11.70
CA GLY A 167 -8.91 7.91 -11.72
C GLY A 167 -10.23 7.56 -12.41
N LEU A 168 -10.17 6.88 -13.57
CA LEU A 168 -11.38 6.42 -14.26
C LEU A 168 -12.19 5.42 -13.41
N ALA A 169 -11.52 4.52 -12.70
CA ALA A 169 -12.19 3.58 -11.78
C ALA A 169 -12.87 4.30 -10.62
N VAL A 170 -12.23 5.33 -10.06
CA VAL A 170 -12.81 6.17 -9.00
C VAL A 170 -14.02 6.97 -9.51
N VAL A 171 -13.91 7.60 -10.68
CA VAL A 171 -15.04 8.32 -11.30
C VAL A 171 -16.20 7.37 -11.57
N SER A 172 -15.92 6.17 -12.08
CA SER A 172 -16.92 5.13 -12.27
C SER A 172 -17.59 4.76 -10.94
N TYR A 173 -16.83 4.52 -9.87
CA TYR A 173 -17.41 4.23 -8.57
C TYR A 173 -18.32 5.36 -8.06
N LEU A 174 -17.87 6.62 -8.15
CA LEU A 174 -18.68 7.78 -7.75
C LEU A 174 -19.97 7.88 -8.56
N TYR A 175 -19.90 7.64 -9.87
CA TYR A 175 -21.09 7.59 -10.72
C TYR A 175 -22.08 6.52 -10.25
N HIS A 176 -21.61 5.32 -9.89
CA HIS A 176 -22.48 4.25 -9.41
C HIS A 176 -23.08 4.54 -8.02
N VAL A 177 -22.33 5.22 -7.14
CA VAL A 177 -22.88 5.73 -5.87
C VAL A 177 -24.00 6.72 -6.15
N VAL A 178 -23.82 7.68 -7.05
CA VAL A 178 -24.88 8.65 -7.43
C VAL A 178 -26.07 7.95 -8.08
N ALA A 179 -25.82 7.00 -8.99
CA ALA A 179 -26.87 6.23 -9.65
C ALA A 179 -27.75 5.48 -8.65
N ALA A 180 -27.19 5.02 -7.53
CA ALA A 180 -27.95 4.34 -6.49
C ALA A 180 -28.89 5.25 -5.68
N PHE A 181 -28.66 6.56 -5.67
CA PHE A 181 -29.56 7.54 -5.02
C PHE A 181 -30.59 8.15 -5.99
N VAL A 182 -30.37 8.02 -7.30
CA VAL A 182 -31.21 8.66 -8.32
C VAL A 182 -31.94 7.59 -9.12
N ASP A 183 -33.23 7.37 -8.80
CA ASP A 183 -34.06 6.34 -9.45
C ASP A 183 -34.12 6.45 -10.98
N VAL A 184 -34.02 7.67 -11.52
CA VAL A 184 -33.97 7.93 -12.98
C VAL A 184 -32.73 7.29 -13.62
N ILE A 185 -31.64 7.16 -12.87
CA ILE A 185 -30.35 6.66 -13.34
C ILE A 185 -30.17 5.19 -12.92
N GLY A 186 -30.43 4.84 -11.66
CA GLY A 186 -30.21 3.50 -11.11
C GLY A 186 -31.37 2.52 -11.25
N GLY A 187 -32.55 2.99 -11.66
CA GLY A 187 -33.79 2.20 -11.71
C GLY A 187 -34.49 2.10 -10.34
N LYS A 188 -35.78 1.73 -10.35
CA LYS A 188 -36.58 1.62 -9.12
C LYS A 188 -36.09 0.45 -8.25
N SER A 189 -35.80 0.72 -6.98
CA SER A 189 -35.37 -0.31 -6.03
C SER A 189 -36.55 -1.12 -5.48
N SER A 190 -36.36 -2.44 -5.31
CA SER A 190 -37.32 -3.34 -4.65
C SER A 190 -37.08 -3.47 -3.13
N SER A 191 -36.09 -2.75 -2.58
CA SER A 191 -35.67 -2.85 -1.17
C SER A 191 -35.21 -1.49 -0.65
N PRO A 192 -35.35 -1.18 0.66
CA PRO A 192 -34.90 0.09 1.23
C PRO A 192 -33.45 0.45 0.87
N PRO A 193 -33.19 1.63 0.29
CA PRO A 193 -31.90 1.98 -0.29
C PRO A 193 -30.77 2.09 0.75
N GLY A 194 -31.07 2.59 1.96
CA GLY A 194 -30.06 2.93 2.97
C GLY A 194 -29.14 1.78 3.41
N GLY A 195 -29.68 0.56 3.56
CA GLY A 195 -28.87 -0.60 3.93
C GLY A 195 -27.85 -1.02 2.86
N ARG A 196 -28.21 -0.88 1.59
CA ARG A 196 -27.37 -1.25 0.44
C ARG A 196 -26.34 -0.17 0.14
N ILE A 197 -26.79 1.08 0.15
CA ILE A 197 -25.96 2.26 -0.02
C ILE A 197 -24.92 2.34 1.09
N GLY A 198 -25.33 2.17 2.36
CA GLY A 198 -24.42 2.16 3.51
C GLY A 198 -23.29 1.15 3.37
N THR A 199 -23.59 -0.10 2.96
CA THR A 199 -22.53 -1.10 2.74
C THR A 199 -21.55 -0.73 1.62
N SER A 200 -21.99 0.00 0.59
CA SER A 200 -21.09 0.47 -0.46
C SER A 200 -20.24 1.65 0.01
N LEU A 201 -20.83 2.59 0.74
CA LEU A 201 -20.14 3.71 1.36
C LEU A 201 -19.08 3.23 2.36
N LEU A 202 -19.32 2.10 3.03
CA LEU A 202 -18.31 1.46 3.89
C LEU A 202 -17.05 1.12 3.09
N ILE A 203 -17.16 0.73 1.82
CA ILE A 203 -16.04 0.31 0.98
C ILE A 203 -15.35 1.52 0.30
N SER A 204 -15.86 2.74 0.45
CA SER A 204 -15.26 3.96 -0.12
C SER A 204 -13.82 4.21 0.33
N TRP A 205 -13.34 3.59 1.41
CA TRP A 205 -11.92 3.62 1.79
C TRP A 205 -10.98 3.05 0.71
N LEU A 206 -11.49 2.26 -0.24
CA LEU A 206 -10.72 1.81 -1.42
C LEU A 206 -10.27 2.98 -2.30
N ILE A 207 -11.00 4.10 -2.33
CA ILE A 207 -10.65 5.26 -3.17
C ILE A 207 -9.24 5.78 -2.85
N PRO A 208 -8.93 6.21 -1.60
CA PRO A 208 -7.59 6.66 -1.28
C PRO A 208 -6.55 5.54 -1.41
N LEU A 209 -6.90 4.28 -1.13
CA LEU A 209 -5.97 3.16 -1.31
C LEU A 209 -5.55 2.99 -2.79
N VAL A 210 -6.51 3.02 -3.70
CA VAL A 210 -6.28 2.90 -5.14
C VAL A 210 -5.48 4.11 -5.64
N LEU A 211 -5.84 5.32 -5.22
CA LEU A 211 -5.11 6.52 -5.63
C LEU A 211 -3.67 6.54 -5.11
N VAL A 212 -3.44 6.30 -3.82
CA VAL A 212 -2.10 6.31 -3.23
C VAL A 212 -1.25 5.16 -3.78
N SER A 213 -1.82 3.96 -3.94
CA SER A 213 -1.07 2.82 -4.50
C SER A 213 -0.63 3.04 -5.94
N ASN A 214 -1.44 3.71 -6.76
CA ASN A 214 -1.08 4.06 -8.14
C ASN A 214 -0.18 5.28 -8.25
N ALA A 215 -0.28 6.24 -7.31
CA ALA A 215 0.60 7.41 -7.26
C ALA A 215 2.02 7.03 -6.84
N LEU A 216 2.18 6.13 -5.88
CA LEU A 216 3.48 5.60 -5.51
C LEU A 216 4.06 4.71 -6.63
N GLY A 217 3.19 3.95 -7.28
CA GLY A 217 3.58 3.00 -8.31
C GLY A 217 4.53 1.92 -7.78
N GLY A 218 4.75 0.92 -8.61
CA GLY A 218 5.56 -0.22 -8.24
C GLY A 218 6.38 -0.75 -9.40
N TYR A 219 7.45 -1.43 -9.03
CA TYR A 219 8.14 -2.31 -9.96
C TYR A 219 7.24 -3.48 -10.32
N THR A 220 7.29 -3.90 -11.58
CA THR A 220 6.66 -5.13 -12.05
C THR A 220 7.08 -6.34 -11.21
N SER A 221 8.32 -6.33 -10.72
CA SER A 221 8.87 -7.24 -9.70
C SER A 221 9.98 -6.53 -8.90
N ARG A 222 10.13 -6.83 -7.61
CA ARG A 222 11.32 -6.41 -6.82
C ARG A 222 12.63 -6.89 -7.44
N ARG A 223 12.59 -7.97 -8.24
CA ARG A 223 13.74 -8.46 -9.03
C ARG A 223 14.21 -7.46 -10.07
N THR A 224 13.32 -6.65 -10.64
CA THR A 224 13.69 -5.60 -11.60
C THR A 224 14.55 -4.55 -10.91
N CYS A 225 14.11 -4.05 -9.74
CA CYS A 225 14.90 -3.15 -8.91
C CYS A 225 16.25 -3.77 -8.53
N LEU A 226 16.27 -5.04 -8.11
CA LEU A 226 17.50 -5.74 -7.76
C LEU A 226 18.48 -5.80 -8.95
N ARG A 227 18.03 -6.22 -10.13
CA ARG A 227 18.86 -6.34 -11.33
C ARG A 227 19.46 -5.01 -11.77
N ILE A 228 18.68 -3.94 -11.72
CA ILE A 228 19.15 -2.58 -12.05
C ILE A 228 20.23 -2.17 -11.04
N MET A 229 20.00 -2.41 -9.74
CA MET A 229 20.97 -2.10 -8.70
C MET A 229 22.24 -2.97 -8.79
N GLU A 230 22.13 -4.25 -9.15
CA GLU A 230 23.28 -5.13 -9.39
C GLU A 230 24.13 -4.63 -10.57
N ARG A 231 23.49 -4.22 -11.67
CA ARG A 231 24.18 -3.60 -12.80
C ARG A 231 24.86 -2.30 -12.39
N TYR A 232 24.16 -1.43 -11.64
CA TYR A 232 24.71 -0.18 -11.13
C TYR A 232 25.98 -0.43 -10.29
N VAL A 233 25.91 -1.33 -9.30
CA VAL A 233 27.06 -1.67 -8.45
C VAL A 233 28.20 -2.22 -9.30
N LYS A 234 27.93 -3.18 -10.21
CA LYS A 234 28.95 -3.76 -11.09
C LYS A 234 29.66 -2.68 -11.93
N THR A 235 28.91 -1.73 -12.48
CA THR A 235 29.49 -0.63 -13.28
C THR A 235 30.35 0.29 -12.42
N VAL A 236 29.91 0.61 -11.20
CA VAL A 236 30.61 1.50 -10.27
C VAL A 236 31.88 0.87 -9.69
N THR A 237 31.83 -0.39 -9.25
CA THR A 237 32.92 -1.05 -8.52
C THR A 237 33.81 -1.93 -9.40
N GLY A 238 33.39 -2.29 -10.61
CA GLY A 238 34.14 -3.17 -11.53
C GLY A 238 34.17 -4.64 -11.13
N HIS A 239 33.93 -4.96 -9.86
CA HIS A 239 33.77 -6.33 -9.38
C HIS A 239 32.51 -6.96 -9.97
N SER A 240 32.64 -8.19 -10.50
CA SER A 240 31.48 -9.06 -10.68
C SER A 240 30.96 -9.33 -9.28
N VAL A 241 29.87 -8.67 -8.91
CA VAL A 241 29.25 -8.92 -7.62
C VAL A 241 28.89 -10.40 -7.59
N GLU A 242 29.51 -11.20 -6.71
CA GLU A 242 28.89 -12.44 -6.24
C GLU A 242 27.60 -12.03 -5.51
N ASP A 243 26.56 -11.91 -6.33
CA ASP A 243 25.16 -12.19 -6.11
C ASP A 243 24.62 -11.96 -4.68
N LEU A 244 23.56 -11.15 -4.62
CA LEU A 244 22.49 -11.29 -3.63
C LEU A 244 22.82 -10.89 -2.16
N ARG A 245 24.07 -10.87 -1.69
CA ARG A 245 24.37 -10.61 -0.27
C ARG A 245 24.27 -9.14 0.15
N ARG A 246 24.63 -8.20 -0.74
CA ARG A 246 24.66 -6.76 -0.44
C ARG A 246 23.26 -6.15 -0.24
N PHE A 247 22.28 -6.68 -0.97
CA PHE A 247 20.89 -6.20 -0.94
C PHE A 247 19.93 -7.23 -0.31
N SER A 248 20.47 -8.20 0.44
CA SER A 248 19.68 -9.15 1.20
C SER A 248 18.99 -8.42 2.34
N ALA A 249 17.70 -8.13 2.19
CA ALA A 249 16.83 -7.81 3.33
C ALA A 249 17.07 -8.81 4.47
N ASP A 250 16.93 -8.32 5.70
CA ASP A 250 16.98 -9.12 6.93
C ASP A 250 16.10 -10.38 6.79
N LYS A 251 16.72 -11.52 6.44
CA LYS A 251 16.06 -12.78 6.02
C LYS A 251 15.17 -13.40 7.11
N LYS A 252 15.11 -12.78 8.28
CA LYS A 252 14.59 -13.34 9.52
C LYS A 252 13.06 -13.40 9.60
N SER A 253 12.32 -12.48 8.97
CA SER A 253 10.86 -12.38 9.20
C SER A 253 10.00 -13.40 8.43
N LEU A 254 10.56 -14.10 7.43
CA LEU A 254 9.81 -15.06 6.59
C LEU A 254 10.24 -16.52 6.82
N HIS A 255 11.20 -16.78 7.72
CA HIS A 255 11.66 -18.13 8.05
C HIS A 255 10.59 -19.05 8.62
N PHE A 256 9.50 -18.49 9.17
CA PHE A 256 8.40 -19.27 9.73
C PHE A 256 7.45 -19.83 8.65
N LEU A 257 7.21 -19.08 7.56
CA LEU A 257 6.30 -19.46 6.48
C LEU A 257 7.02 -20.23 5.35
N VAL A 258 8.31 -20.01 5.20
CA VAL A 258 9.12 -20.57 4.12
C VAL A 258 10.16 -21.44 4.77
N GLY A 259 9.98 -22.77 4.66
CA GLY A 259 10.84 -23.76 5.31
C GLY A 259 12.34 -23.49 5.14
N ARG A 260 13.13 -24.01 6.09
CA ARG A 260 14.57 -23.83 6.39
C ARG A 260 15.62 -23.81 5.23
N ARG A 261 15.25 -23.74 3.96
CA ARG A 261 16.12 -23.95 2.78
C ARG A 261 16.03 -22.90 1.66
N THR A 262 15.76 -21.62 1.92
CA THR A 262 15.89 -20.59 0.87
C THR A 262 17.34 -20.16 0.68
N ALA A 263 18.06 -20.90 -0.16
CA ALA A 263 19.46 -20.68 -0.49
C ALA A 263 19.70 -19.45 -1.40
N ALA A 264 18.67 -18.92 -2.10
CA ALA A 264 18.81 -17.75 -2.96
C ALA A 264 17.84 -16.61 -2.59
N VAL A 265 18.32 -15.36 -2.57
CA VAL A 265 17.53 -14.12 -2.36
C VAL A 265 16.46 -13.94 -3.45
N THR A 266 16.64 -14.54 -4.63
CA THR A 266 15.59 -14.65 -5.65
C THR A 266 14.37 -15.43 -5.17
N ASP A 267 14.58 -16.42 -4.30
CA ASP A 267 13.52 -17.23 -3.69
C ASP A 267 12.87 -16.48 -2.52
N PHE A 268 13.64 -15.65 -1.80
CA PHE A 268 13.08 -14.72 -0.80
C PHE A 268 12.11 -13.73 -1.47
N TYR A 269 12.51 -13.09 -2.57
CA TYR A 269 11.63 -12.19 -3.31
C TYR A 269 10.47 -12.92 -4.03
N ALA A 270 10.61 -14.22 -4.29
CA ALA A 270 9.49 -15.07 -4.74
C ALA A 270 8.52 -15.34 -3.58
N ALA A 271 9.05 -15.67 -2.40
CA ALA A 271 8.26 -16.06 -1.24
C ALA A 271 7.53 -14.88 -0.59
N GLN A 272 8.07 -13.65 -0.70
CA GLN A 272 7.39 -12.45 -0.24
C GLN A 272 6.01 -12.28 -0.90
N GLN A 273 5.81 -12.84 -2.09
CA GLN A 273 4.55 -12.81 -2.84
C GLN A 273 3.45 -13.63 -2.14
N TRP A 274 3.83 -14.70 -1.44
CA TRP A 274 2.94 -15.58 -0.70
C TRP A 274 2.51 -15.04 0.66
N SER A 275 3.14 -13.95 1.12
CA SER A 275 2.81 -13.36 2.41
C SER A 275 1.50 -12.55 2.39
N GLY A 276 0.83 -12.42 1.25
CA GLY A 276 -0.37 -11.56 1.11
C GLY A 276 -0.07 -10.06 1.26
N ALA A 277 1.18 -9.72 1.49
CA ALA A 277 1.70 -8.38 1.56
C ALA A 277 1.53 -7.65 0.22
N VAL A 278 0.93 -6.45 0.25
CA VAL A 278 1.04 -5.48 -0.85
C VAL A 278 2.53 -5.33 -1.22
N TYR A 279 2.89 -5.07 -2.48
CA TYR A 279 4.32 -4.86 -2.84
C TYR A 279 5.00 -3.74 -2.01
N CYS A 280 4.19 -2.81 -1.49
CA CYS A 280 4.54 -1.73 -0.55
C CYS A 280 4.51 -2.14 0.93
N TYR A 281 4.25 -3.39 1.25
CA TYR A 281 4.11 -3.84 2.62
C TYR A 281 5.39 -3.57 3.39
N GLN A 282 5.24 -2.76 4.44
CA GLN A 282 6.32 -2.36 5.31
C GLN A 282 6.00 -2.84 6.73
N PRO A 283 6.33 -4.11 7.07
CA PRO A 283 5.85 -4.76 8.29
C PRO A 283 6.29 -4.04 9.56
N ARG A 284 7.54 -3.56 9.57
CA ARG A 284 8.11 -2.93 10.76
C ARG A 284 7.58 -1.51 11.01
N LYS A 285 6.97 -0.86 10.00
CA LYS A 285 6.51 0.54 10.03
C LYS A 285 7.56 1.50 10.64
N ARG A 286 8.85 1.16 10.51
CA ARG A 286 9.98 1.88 11.09
C ARG A 286 10.45 2.93 10.11
N LEU A 287 10.31 4.19 10.51
CA LEU A 287 10.96 5.32 9.85
C LEU A 287 12.35 5.47 10.47
N GLY A 288 13.25 4.56 10.09
CA GLY A 288 14.51 4.31 10.81
C GLY A 288 15.53 5.45 10.78
N PHE A 289 15.34 6.46 9.93
CA PHE A 289 16.26 7.59 9.78
C PHE A 289 15.47 8.88 9.62
N ARG A 290 16.09 10.02 9.96
CA ARG A 290 15.49 11.34 9.75
C ARG A 290 15.93 11.90 8.40
N GLY A 291 14.98 12.36 7.60
CA GLY A 291 15.22 13.03 6.32
C GLY A 291 15.45 14.53 6.49
N GLY A 292 14.86 15.15 7.52
CA GLY A 292 15.03 16.57 7.82
C GLY A 292 13.98 17.12 8.79
N SER A 293 13.69 18.43 8.70
CA SER A 293 12.78 19.14 9.61
C SER A 293 11.28 18.91 9.33
N ARG A 294 10.92 18.29 8.19
CA ARG A 294 9.52 18.05 7.76
C ARG A 294 9.10 16.57 7.82
N ASP A 295 9.79 15.79 8.62
CA ASP A 295 9.52 14.35 8.77
C ASP A 295 8.19 14.08 9.49
N ASN A 296 7.33 13.25 8.90
CA ASN A 296 6.08 12.84 9.54
C ASN A 296 6.31 11.73 10.56
N SER A 297 5.63 11.78 11.70
CA SER A 297 5.74 10.71 12.71
C SER A 297 5.00 9.43 12.25
N PRO A 298 5.45 8.23 12.65
CA PRO A 298 4.72 6.99 12.35
C PRO A 298 3.27 7.00 12.84
N TRP A 299 3.02 7.71 13.95
CA TRP A 299 1.68 7.90 14.53
C TRP A 299 0.79 8.77 13.64
N LEU A 300 1.33 9.86 13.09
CA LEU A 300 0.59 10.68 12.14
C LEU A 300 0.19 9.86 10.91
N LEU A 301 1.09 9.02 10.39
CA LEU A 301 0.78 8.14 9.25
C LEU A 301 -0.29 7.10 9.60
N LEU A 302 -0.31 6.57 10.83
CA LEU A 302 -1.36 5.66 11.28
C LEU A 302 -2.72 6.37 11.37
N VAL A 303 -2.76 7.60 11.90
CA VAL A 303 -3.99 8.41 11.94
C VAL A 303 -4.49 8.69 10.53
N LEU A 304 -3.60 9.08 9.60
CA LEU A 304 -3.94 9.31 8.20
C LEU A 304 -4.42 8.03 7.50
N ALA A 305 -3.83 6.87 7.81
CA ALA A 305 -4.28 5.58 7.26
C ALA A 305 -5.64 5.15 7.81
N SER A 306 -5.94 5.48 9.07
CA SER A 306 -7.20 5.14 9.73
C SER A 306 -8.35 6.04 9.27
N LEU A 307 -8.05 7.28 8.89
CA LEU A 307 -9.06 8.30 8.57
C LEU A 307 -10.02 7.88 7.43
N PRO A 308 -9.56 7.37 6.27
CA PRO A 308 -10.48 6.88 5.23
C PRO A 308 -11.44 5.81 5.71
N VAL A 309 -10.95 4.85 6.50
CA VAL A 309 -11.75 3.73 7.02
C VAL A 309 -12.77 4.22 8.05
N LEU A 310 -12.34 5.12 8.94
CA LEU A 310 -13.20 5.77 9.93
C LEU A 310 -14.30 6.61 9.26
N VAL A 311 -13.94 7.45 8.29
CA VAL A 311 -14.90 8.29 7.55
C VAL A 311 -15.88 7.42 6.77
N ALA A 312 -15.41 6.40 6.04
CA ALA A 312 -16.27 5.48 5.30
C ALA A 312 -17.25 4.75 6.23
N THR A 313 -16.77 4.28 7.39
CA THR A 313 -17.62 3.63 8.40
C THR A 313 -18.63 4.60 8.99
N GLY A 314 -18.20 5.81 9.37
CA GLY A 314 -19.08 6.83 9.95
C GLY A 314 -20.20 7.25 9.01
N VAL A 315 -19.86 7.51 7.75
CA VAL A 315 -20.83 7.84 6.69
C VAL A 315 -21.77 6.66 6.44
N ALA A 316 -21.26 5.44 6.36
CA ALA A 316 -22.07 4.24 6.16
C ALA A 316 -23.07 4.00 7.31
N VAL A 317 -22.63 4.15 8.56
CA VAL A 317 -23.49 4.01 9.74
C VAL A 317 -24.53 5.13 9.79
N ALA A 318 -24.11 6.38 9.54
CA ALA A 318 -25.02 7.52 9.49
C ALA A 318 -26.12 7.32 8.45
N GLU A 319 -25.76 6.88 7.24
CA GLU A 319 -26.72 6.59 6.18
C GLU A 319 -27.73 5.52 6.62
N ILE A 320 -27.27 4.39 7.17
CA ILE A 320 -28.17 3.31 7.62
C ILE A 320 -29.11 3.75 8.74
N VAL A 321 -28.66 4.65 9.62
CA VAL A 321 -29.48 5.17 10.73
C VAL A 321 -30.52 6.18 10.23
N VAL A 322 -30.21 6.95 9.18
CA VAL A 322 -31.06 8.01 8.63
C VAL A 322 -32.04 7.51 7.57
N THR A 323 -31.67 6.51 6.75
CA THR A 323 -32.51 6.00 5.65
C THR A 323 -32.87 4.51 5.80
N PRO A 324 -34.14 4.11 5.57
CA PRO A 324 -35.40 4.61 6.16
C PRO A 324 -35.81 3.83 7.44
N THR A 325 -34.99 2.88 7.92
CA THR A 325 -35.17 2.30 9.26
C THR A 325 -34.60 3.30 10.26
N THR A 326 -35.43 4.19 10.77
CA THR A 326 -35.02 5.14 11.80
C THR A 326 -34.55 4.38 13.04
N GLY A 327 -33.24 4.38 13.29
CA GLY A 327 -32.65 3.83 14.50
C GLY A 327 -31.44 2.92 14.28
N PHE A 328 -30.81 2.57 15.40
CA PHE A 328 -29.64 1.71 15.43
C PHE A 328 -30.06 0.24 15.33
N GLY A 329 -29.74 -0.41 14.21
CA GLY A 329 -30.17 -1.78 13.92
C GLY A 329 -29.03 -2.79 13.79
N CYS A 330 -29.37 -4.03 13.44
CA CYS A 330 -28.40 -5.12 13.22
C CYS A 330 -27.36 -4.78 12.14
N ARG A 331 -27.73 -3.99 11.12
CA ARG A 331 -26.81 -3.55 10.08
C ARG A 331 -25.78 -2.56 10.60
N SER A 332 -26.18 -1.59 11.42
CA SER A 332 -25.25 -0.65 12.06
C SER A 332 -24.26 -1.40 12.97
N VAL A 333 -24.76 -2.37 13.75
CA VAL A 333 -23.91 -3.26 14.57
C VAL A 333 -22.93 -4.04 13.70
N MET A 334 -23.38 -4.60 12.58
CA MET A 334 -22.52 -5.32 11.65
C MET A 334 -21.40 -4.42 11.08
N LEU A 335 -21.71 -3.20 10.64
CA LEU A 335 -20.69 -2.27 10.13
C LEU A 335 -19.67 -1.89 11.21
N LEU A 336 -20.13 -1.62 12.43
CA LEU A 336 -19.23 -1.31 13.55
C LEU A 336 -18.40 -2.52 13.96
N ALA A 337 -18.95 -3.74 13.89
CA ALA A 337 -18.21 -4.97 14.12
C ALA A 337 -17.13 -5.18 13.04
N MET A 338 -17.44 -4.93 11.76
CA MET A 338 -16.45 -4.96 10.68
C MET A 338 -15.33 -3.94 10.91
N PHE A 339 -15.67 -2.71 11.29
CA PHE A 339 -14.68 -1.69 11.63
C PHE A 339 -13.81 -2.11 12.82
N ALA A 340 -14.42 -2.62 13.89
CA ALA A 340 -13.69 -3.13 15.05
C ALA A 340 -12.74 -4.29 14.67
N LEU A 341 -13.17 -5.19 13.78
CA LEU A 341 -12.34 -6.27 13.25
C LEU A 341 -11.18 -5.71 12.41
N TRP A 342 -11.37 -4.67 11.59
CA TRP A 342 -10.28 -4.03 10.86
C TRP A 342 -9.27 -3.36 11.79
N VAL A 343 -9.72 -2.69 12.85
CA VAL A 343 -8.83 -2.11 13.87
C VAL A 343 -8.06 -3.21 14.61
N ALA A 344 -8.74 -4.30 15.00
CA ALA A 344 -8.12 -5.44 15.65
C ALA A 344 -7.10 -6.13 14.73
N SER A 345 -7.44 -6.31 13.45
CA SER A 345 -6.56 -6.86 12.42
C SER A 345 -5.28 -6.05 12.30
N ALA A 346 -5.40 -4.72 12.12
CA ALA A 346 -4.26 -3.81 12.06
C ALA A 346 -3.39 -3.87 13.32
N PHE A 347 -4.01 -3.97 14.50
CA PHE A 347 -3.29 -4.12 15.76
C PHE A 347 -2.55 -5.46 15.83
N VAL A 348 -3.17 -6.58 15.45
CA VAL A 348 -2.54 -7.91 15.40
C VAL A 348 -1.38 -7.92 14.40
N THR A 349 -1.57 -7.37 13.20
CA THR A 349 -0.52 -7.25 12.18
C THR A 349 0.67 -6.45 12.73
N TRP A 350 0.42 -5.33 13.40
CA TRP A 350 1.47 -4.52 14.02
C TRP A 350 2.16 -5.24 15.18
N ALA A 351 1.41 -5.87 16.08
CA ALA A 351 1.93 -6.55 17.27
C ALA A 351 2.79 -7.78 16.89
N THR A 352 2.32 -8.59 15.94
CA THR A 352 3.05 -9.77 15.44
C THR A 352 4.36 -9.36 14.76
N MET A 353 4.37 -8.25 14.03
CA MET A 353 5.59 -7.71 13.41
C MET A 353 6.54 -7.04 14.39
N ARG A 354 6.03 -6.48 15.49
CA ARG A 354 6.86 -5.97 16.57
C ARG A 354 7.52 -7.11 17.36
N TRP A 355 6.79 -8.19 17.62
CA TRP A 355 7.28 -9.37 18.34
C TRP A 355 8.29 -10.19 17.54
N SER A 356 8.05 -10.44 16.26
CA SER A 356 9.03 -11.08 15.36
C SER A 356 10.30 -10.22 15.12
N GLY A 357 10.28 -8.95 15.55
CA GLY A 357 11.42 -8.04 15.56
C GLY A 357 12.07 -7.82 16.93
N CYS A 358 11.67 -8.56 17.98
CA CYS A 358 12.29 -8.51 19.30
C CYS A 358 13.52 -9.43 19.33
N PRO A 359 14.74 -8.92 19.62
CA PRO A 359 15.92 -9.74 19.85
C PRO A 359 15.82 -10.32 21.26
N LEU A 360 15.03 -11.38 21.44
CA LEU A 360 15.11 -12.23 22.62
C LEU A 360 15.58 -13.60 22.15
N CYS A 361 16.84 -13.88 22.53
CA CYS A 361 17.71 -15.04 22.29
C CYS A 361 18.68 -14.88 21.12
#